data_AF-A0A517YD30-F1
#
_entry.id   AF-A0A517YD30-F1
#
_cell.length_a   1.000
_cell.length_b   1.000
_cell.length_c   1.000
_cell.angle_alpha   90.00
_cell.angle_beta   90.00
_cell.angle_gamma   90.00
#
_symmetry.space_group_name_H-M   'P 1'
#
loop_
_entity.id
_entity.type
_entity.pdbx_description
1 polymer ?
#
loop_
_entity_poly.entity_id
_entity_poly.type
_entity_poly.pdbx_seq_one_letter_code
_entity_poly.pdbx_strand_id
1 'polypeptide(L)'
;MINTELLINLSAAAALFGMMAYGILGGADFGGGVWDLFAAGPRRKEQRLAIQKAMGPVWEANHVWLIFVVVVLFTCFPRAYSKLAIALFVPFHLALVGIMLRGASFVFRSYQSQTTAESAGTSVWGVVFGIASIISPILLGAAFGVVTEGLIRV
;
A
#
# COMPACT_ATOMS: atom_id res chain seq x y z
N MET A 1 34.18 7.63 17.71
CA MET A 1 33.41 6.36 17.62
C MET A 1 31.94 6.72 17.65
N ILE A 2 31.16 6.23 16.70
CA ILE A 2 29.70 6.45 16.72
C ILE A 2 29.13 5.61 17.88
N ASN A 3 28.28 6.22 18.71
CA ASN A 3 27.64 5.54 19.83
C ASN A 3 26.61 4.52 19.30
N THR A 4 26.66 3.29 19.79
CA THR A 4 25.71 2.23 19.42
C THR A 4 24.26 2.62 19.72
N GLU A 5 24.02 3.31 20.84
CA GLU A 5 22.68 3.84 21.19
C GLU A 5 22.18 4.84 20.14
N LEU A 6 23.07 5.68 19.62
CA LEU A 6 22.73 6.64 18.57
C LEU A 6 22.33 5.91 17.28
N LEU A 7 23.05 4.85 16.90
CA LEU A 7 22.72 4.05 15.70
C LEU A 7 21.36 3.35 15.82
N ILE A 8 21.06 2.80 17.01
CA ILE A 8 19.76 2.17 17.28
C ILE A 8 18.63 3.18 17.15
N ASN A 9 18.77 4.34 17.80
CA ASN A 9 17.74 5.39 17.78
C ASN A 9 17.54 5.97 16.38
N LEU A 10 18.61 6.20 15.62
CA LEU A 10 18.51 6.67 14.24
C LEU A 10 17.85 5.63 13.32
N SER A 11 18.16 4.35 13.49
CA SER A 11 17.54 3.27 12.71
C SER A 11 16.04 3.15 13.03
N ALA A 12 15.67 3.23 14.31
CA ALA A 12 14.27 3.22 14.74
C ALA A 12 13.51 4.45 14.20
N ALA A 13 14.11 5.63 14.30
CA ALA A 13 13.54 6.87 13.75
C ALA A 13 13.35 6.80 12.23
N ALA A 14 14.32 6.21 11.51
CA ALA A 14 14.20 5.99 10.07
C ALA A 14 13.04 5.04 9.73
N ALA A 15 12.90 3.92 10.43
CA ALA A 15 11.78 3.00 10.25
C ALA A 15 10.42 3.68 10.54
N LEU A 16 10.33 4.45 11.63
CA LEU A 16 9.13 5.22 11.98
C LEU A 16 8.80 6.26 10.91
N PHE A 17 9.80 6.98 10.41
CA PHE A 17 9.63 7.95 9.33
C PHE A 17 9.08 7.29 8.06
N GLY A 18 9.66 6.16 7.64
CA GLY A 18 9.17 5.40 6.49
C GLY A 18 7.74 4.94 6.66
N MET A 19 7.37 4.47 7.85
CA MET A 19 6.01 4.03 8.16
C MET A 19 5.00 5.20 8.13
N MET A 20 5.37 6.35 8.71
CA MET A 20 4.56 7.57 8.65
C MET A 20 4.41 8.09 7.22
N ALA A 21 5.50 8.12 6.46
CA ALA A 21 5.49 8.52 5.05
C ALA A 21 4.57 7.61 4.24
N TYR A 22 4.65 6.28 4.44
CA TYR A 22 3.73 5.33 3.79
C TYR A 22 2.28 5.56 4.21
N GLY A 23 2.01 5.80 5.50
CA GLY A 23 0.66 6.06 5.99
C GLY A 23 0.05 7.33 5.38
N ILE A 24 0.81 8.42 5.28
CA ILE A 24 0.35 9.70 4.74
C ILE A 24 0.24 9.65 3.21
N LEU A 25 1.33 9.28 2.53
CA LEU A 25 1.42 9.33 1.07
C LEU A 25 0.65 8.17 0.43
N GLY A 26 0.75 6.97 1.00
CA GLY A 26 -0.04 5.81 0.61
C GLY A 26 -1.53 5.98 0.91
N GLY A 27 -1.90 6.72 1.96
CA GLY A 27 -3.29 6.99 2.30
C GLY A 27 -4.06 7.71 1.17
N ALA A 28 -3.44 8.70 0.53
CA ALA A 28 -4.02 9.37 -0.64
C ALA A 28 -4.18 8.41 -1.83
N ASP A 29 -3.25 7.49 -2.01
CA ASP A 29 -3.26 6.49 -3.08
C ASP A 29 -4.36 5.43 -2.88
N PHE A 30 -4.44 4.83 -1.68
CA PHE A 30 -5.53 3.91 -1.33
C PHE A 30 -6.88 4.62 -1.42
N GLY A 31 -6.97 5.86 -0.93
CA GLY A 31 -8.13 6.73 -1.04
C GLY A 31 -8.57 6.91 -2.49
N GLY A 32 -7.65 7.22 -3.41
CA GLY A 32 -7.94 7.33 -4.85
C GLY A 32 -8.68 6.11 -5.40
N GLY A 33 -8.31 4.89 -5.01
CA GLY A 33 -9.02 3.68 -5.44
C GLY A 33 -10.39 3.47 -4.80
N VAL A 34 -10.60 3.91 -3.57
CA VAL A 34 -11.93 3.96 -2.96
C VAL A 34 -12.83 4.93 -3.74
N TRP A 35 -12.32 6.10 -4.09
CA TRP A 35 -13.05 7.09 -4.88
C TRP A 35 -13.34 6.61 -6.32
N ASP A 36 -12.44 5.85 -6.95
CA ASP A 36 -12.67 5.22 -8.26
C ASP A 36 -13.81 4.20 -8.22
N LEU A 37 -13.92 3.45 -7.12
CA LEU A 37 -14.99 2.47 -6.87
C LEU A 37 -16.35 3.15 -6.70
N PHE A 38 -16.41 4.21 -5.90
CA PHE A 38 -17.65 4.95 -5.62
C PHE A 38 -17.99 6.03 -6.65
N ALA A 39 -17.15 6.25 -7.67
CA ALA A 39 -17.42 7.20 -8.74
C ALA A 39 -18.81 6.95 -9.35
N ALA A 40 -19.68 7.95 -9.33
CA ALA A 40 -21.08 7.84 -9.73
C ALA A 40 -21.57 9.11 -10.45
N GLY A 41 -22.69 8.99 -11.15
CA GLY A 41 -23.32 10.10 -11.86
C GLY A 41 -22.67 10.44 -13.22
N PRO A 42 -23.05 11.58 -13.82
CA PRO A 42 -22.69 11.94 -15.19
C PRO A 42 -21.17 12.09 -15.42
N ARG A 43 -20.43 12.46 -14.37
CA ARG A 43 -18.97 12.71 -14.41
C ARG A 43 -18.12 11.51 -13.99
N ARG A 44 -18.71 10.34 -13.80
CA ARG A 44 -18.00 9.11 -13.38
C ARG A 44 -16.76 8.84 -14.22
N LYS A 45 -16.86 8.98 -15.55
CA LYS A 45 -15.74 8.70 -16.48
C LYS A 45 -14.58 9.68 -16.26
N GLU A 46 -14.87 10.98 -16.14
CA GLU A 46 -13.88 12.02 -15.87
C GLU A 46 -13.18 11.81 -14.52
N GLN A 47 -13.96 11.48 -13.48
CA GLN A 47 -13.43 11.21 -12.14
C GLN A 47 -12.43 10.06 -12.16
N ARG A 48 -12.81 8.92 -12.76
CA ARG A 48 -11.93 7.74 -12.88
C ARG A 48 -10.68 8.02 -13.72
N LEU A 49 -10.79 8.85 -14.76
CA LEU A 49 -9.65 9.24 -15.57
C LEU A 49 -8.69 10.15 -14.80
N ALA A 50 -9.22 11.11 -14.05
CA ALA A 50 -8.43 12.02 -13.21
C ALA A 50 -7.66 11.25 -12.13
N ILE A 51 -8.32 10.30 -11.46
CA ILE A 51 -7.69 9.41 -10.47
C ILE A 51 -6.56 8.60 -11.11
N GLN A 52 -6.81 7.94 -12.24
CA GLN A 52 -5.78 7.15 -12.93
C GLN A 52 -4.54 7.99 -13.30
N LYS A 53 -4.74 9.20 -13.85
CA LYS A 53 -3.63 10.10 -14.23
C LYS A 53 -2.83 10.57 -13.03
N ALA A 54 -3.50 10.88 -11.93
CA ALA A 54 -2.84 11.36 -10.71
C ALA A 54 -2.10 10.22 -9.98
N MET A 55 -2.67 9.02 -9.94
CA MET A 55 -2.17 7.92 -9.12
C MET A 55 -1.06 7.11 -9.79
N GLY A 56 -1.03 7.02 -11.13
CA GLY A 56 -0.01 6.24 -11.86
C GLY A 56 1.44 6.46 -11.35
N PRO A 57 1.98 7.69 -11.37
CA PRO A 57 3.35 7.94 -10.90
C PRO A 57 3.52 7.87 -9.38
N VAL A 58 2.46 8.16 -8.62
CA VAL A 58 2.51 8.26 -7.16
C VAL A 58 2.47 6.87 -6.51
N TRP A 59 1.75 5.92 -7.11
CA TRP A 59 1.64 4.55 -6.61
C TRP A 59 3.01 3.87 -6.52
N GLU A 60 3.83 3.95 -7.57
CA GLU A 60 5.17 3.33 -7.60
C GLU A 60 6.07 3.93 -6.51
N ALA A 61 6.07 5.26 -6.39
CA ALA A 61 6.84 5.97 -5.38
C ALA A 61 6.41 5.62 -3.94
N ASN A 62 5.12 5.41 -3.71
CA ASN A 62 4.61 5.11 -2.38
C ASN A 62 5.07 3.75 -1.84
N HIS A 63 5.17 2.73 -2.68
CA HIS A 63 5.58 1.39 -2.22
C HIS A 63 7.04 1.31 -1.78
N VAL A 64 7.88 2.25 -2.23
CA VAL A 64 9.26 2.38 -1.78
C VAL A 64 9.34 2.58 -0.26
N TRP A 65 8.42 3.32 0.33
CA TRP A 65 8.38 3.53 1.79
C TRP A 65 8.13 2.23 2.56
N LEU A 66 7.22 1.38 2.07
CA LEU A 66 6.94 0.09 2.68
C LEU A 66 8.16 -0.84 2.59
N ILE A 67 8.79 -0.91 1.43
CA ILE A 67 10.01 -1.70 1.22
C ILE A 67 11.14 -1.19 2.12
N PHE A 68 11.29 0.13 2.23
CA PHE A 68 12.29 0.75 3.09
C PHE A 68 12.11 0.34 4.56
N VAL A 69 10.89 0.39 5.10
CA VAL A 69 10.60 -0.06 6.47
C VAL A 69 10.97 -1.54 6.65
N VAL A 70 10.61 -2.40 5.70
CA VAL A 70 10.93 -3.83 5.74
C VAL A 70 12.44 -4.06 5.76
N VAL A 71 13.19 -3.36 4.90
CA VAL A 71 14.66 -3.49 4.82
C VAL A 71 15.32 -3.01 6.10
N VAL A 72 14.87 -1.89 6.68
CA VAL A 72 15.40 -1.38 7.95
C VAL A 72 15.10 -2.36 9.10
N LEU A 73 13.88 -2.90 9.18
CA LEU A 73 13.53 -3.90 10.20
C LEU A 73 14.36 -5.18 10.04
N PHE A 74 14.52 -5.68 8.81
CA PHE A 74 15.29 -6.88 8.53
C PHE A 74 16.78 -6.72 8.89
N THR A 75 17.36 -5.57 8.56
CA THR A 75 18.80 -5.32 8.71
C THR A 75 19.17 -4.88 10.13
N CYS A 76 18.43 -3.92 10.69
CA CYS A 76 18.76 -3.31 11.99
C CYS A 76 18.06 -4.00 13.16
N PHE A 77 16.92 -4.67 12.94
CA PHE A 77 16.10 -5.28 13.99
C PHE A 77 15.65 -6.72 13.64
N PRO A 78 16.56 -7.65 13.29
CA PRO A 78 16.20 -8.97 12.75
C PRO A 78 15.34 -9.81 13.69
N ARG A 79 15.54 -9.69 15.01
CA ARG A 79 14.69 -10.37 16.00
C ARG A 79 13.25 -9.87 15.96
N ALA A 80 13.03 -8.56 15.87
CA ALA A 80 11.70 -7.98 15.74
C ALA A 80 11.08 -8.39 14.40
N TYR A 81 11.85 -8.27 13.30
CA TYR A 81 11.41 -8.68 11.97
C TYR A 81 10.93 -10.14 11.95
N SER A 82 11.70 -11.08 12.51
CA SER A 82 11.34 -12.50 12.51
C SER A 82 10.00 -12.78 13.22
N LYS A 83 9.77 -12.16 14.39
CA LYS A 83 8.52 -12.31 15.14
C LYS A 83 7.34 -11.71 14.38
N LEU A 84 7.52 -10.50 13.82
CA LEU A 84 6.50 -9.83 13.01
C LEU A 84 6.16 -10.65 11.76
N ALA A 85 7.16 -11.15 11.05
CA ALA A 85 6.98 -11.92 9.81
C ALA A 85 6.17 -13.21 10.04
N ILE A 86 6.39 -13.89 11.17
CA ILE A 86 5.65 -15.11 11.50
C ILE A 86 4.24 -14.76 12.01
N ALA A 87 4.13 -13.83 12.96
CA ALA A 87 2.85 -13.46 13.55
C ALA A 87 1.87 -12.86 12.53
N LEU A 88 2.39 -12.06 11.61
CA LEU A 88 1.63 -11.29 10.63
C LEU A 88 1.74 -11.90 9.23
N PHE A 89 2.11 -13.18 9.13
CA PHE A 89 2.28 -13.87 7.84
C PHE A 89 1.05 -13.69 6.95
N VAL A 90 -0.13 -14.07 7.46
CA VAL A 90 -1.39 -13.98 6.71
C VAL A 90 -1.74 -12.53 6.32
N PRO A 91 -1.83 -11.55 7.25
CA PRO A 91 -2.21 -10.18 6.87
C PRO A 91 -1.19 -9.52 5.93
N PHE A 92 0.11 -9.76 6.10
CA PHE A 92 1.13 -9.21 5.20
C PHE A 92 1.03 -9.77 3.78
N HIS A 93 0.85 -11.08 3.63
CA HIS A 93 0.71 -11.68 2.30
C HIS A 93 -0.58 -11.25 1.60
N LEU A 94 -1.69 -11.15 2.33
CA LEU A 94 -2.95 -10.65 1.77
C LEU A 94 -2.86 -9.18 1.37
N ALA A 95 -2.21 -8.33 2.17
CA ALA A 95 -1.95 -6.94 1.82
C ALA A 95 -1.04 -6.83 0.58
N LEU A 96 -0.01 -7.67 0.49
CA LEU A 96 0.89 -7.73 -0.66
C LEU A 96 0.14 -8.12 -1.95
N VAL A 97 -0.72 -9.13 -1.89
CA VAL A 97 -1.57 -9.51 -3.02
C VAL A 97 -2.47 -8.36 -3.43
N GLY A 98 -3.09 -7.66 -2.47
CA GLY A 98 -3.88 -6.46 -2.74
C GLY A 98 -3.07 -5.38 -3.46
N ILE A 99 -1.87 -5.09 -2.98
CA ILE A 99 -0.94 -4.13 -3.62
C ILE A 99 -0.61 -4.57 -5.06
N MET A 100 -0.27 -5.84 -5.29
CA MET A 100 0.04 -6.36 -6.62
C MET A 100 -1.16 -6.26 -7.57
N LEU A 101 -2.36 -6.59 -7.09
CA LEU A 101 -3.60 -6.46 -7.87
C LEU A 101 -3.89 -5.01 -8.27
N ARG A 102 -3.54 -4.03 -7.42
CA ARG A 102 -3.64 -2.60 -7.77
C ARG A 102 -2.69 -2.23 -8.90
N GLY A 103 -1.42 -2.62 -8.79
CA GLY A 103 -0.43 -2.40 -9.86
C GLY A 103 -0.85 -3.04 -11.18
N ALA A 104 -1.30 -4.31 -11.13
CA ALA A 104 -1.84 -5.02 -12.29
C ALA A 104 -3.03 -4.28 -12.91
N SER A 105 -3.95 -3.77 -12.09
CA SER A 105 -5.13 -3.05 -12.56
C SER A 105 -4.79 -1.76 -13.33
N PHE A 106 -3.73 -1.03 -12.93
CA PHE A 106 -3.26 0.14 -13.69
C PHE A 106 -2.76 -0.25 -15.08
N VAL A 107 -1.95 -1.31 -15.17
CA VAL A 107 -1.38 -1.80 -16.43
C VAL A 107 -2.48 -2.36 -17.35
N PHE A 108 -3.38 -3.19 -16.84
CA PHE A 108 -4.44 -3.77 -17.67
C PHE A 108 -5.48 -2.74 -18.11
N ARG A 109 -5.77 -1.71 -17.32
CA ARG A 109 -6.63 -0.59 -17.73
C ARG A 109 -6.00 0.26 -18.84
N SER A 110 -4.69 0.51 -18.77
CA SER A 110 -4.00 1.27 -19.83
C SER A 110 -3.94 0.51 -21.15
N TYR A 111 -3.84 -0.83 -21.11
CA TYR A 111 -3.91 -1.69 -22.28
C TYR A 111 -5.33 -1.78 -22.86
N GLN A 112 -6.34 -1.98 -22.01
CA GLN A 112 -7.75 -2.05 -22.45
C GLN A 112 -8.22 -0.74 -23.10
N SER A 113 -7.73 0.41 -22.63
CA SER A 113 -7.99 1.72 -23.26
C SER A 113 -7.42 1.84 -24.68
N GLN A 114 -6.38 1.08 -25.03
CA GLN A 114 -5.76 1.10 -26.36
C GLN A 114 -6.45 0.16 -27.35
N THR A 115 -7.01 -0.96 -26.87
CA THR A 115 -7.58 -2.01 -27.73
C THR A 115 -9.09 -1.83 -27.98
N THR A 116 -9.82 -1.15 -27.11
CA THR A 116 -11.28 -1.00 -27.24
C THR A 116 -11.70 0.42 -26.85
N ALA A 117 -11.92 1.28 -27.85
CA ALA A 117 -12.25 2.70 -27.72
C ALA A 117 -13.51 3.03 -26.87
N GLU A 118 -14.27 2.03 -26.42
CA GLU A 118 -15.54 2.18 -25.67
C GLU A 118 -15.48 1.75 -24.19
N SER A 119 -14.37 1.20 -23.69
CA SER A 119 -14.33 0.59 -22.35
C SER A 119 -14.05 1.61 -21.22
N ALA A 120 -14.81 2.71 -21.19
CA ALA A 120 -14.92 3.61 -20.04
C ALA A 120 -16.01 3.15 -19.03
N GLY A 121 -16.44 1.88 -19.14
CA GLY A 121 -17.34 1.21 -18.19
C GLY A 121 -16.58 0.62 -17.00
N THR A 122 -17.31 0.09 -16.02
CA THR A 122 -16.80 -0.66 -14.85
C THR A 122 -16.06 -1.92 -15.33
N SER A 123 -14.81 -1.76 -15.75
CA SER A 123 -13.92 -2.88 -16.04
C SER A 123 -13.77 -3.70 -14.76
N VAL A 124 -13.68 -5.03 -14.89
CA VAL A 124 -13.39 -5.94 -13.77
C VAL A 124 -12.18 -5.44 -12.98
N TRP A 125 -11.19 -4.86 -13.68
CA TRP A 125 -10.01 -4.23 -13.10
C TRP A 125 -10.28 -2.99 -12.25
N GLY A 126 -11.35 -2.23 -12.52
CA GLY A 126 -11.78 -1.14 -11.65
C GLY A 126 -12.37 -1.63 -10.33
N VAL A 127 -13.12 -2.73 -10.35
CA VAL A 127 -13.64 -3.37 -9.13
C VAL A 127 -12.51 -3.98 -8.31
N VAL A 128 -11.59 -4.71 -8.97
CA VAL A 128 -10.38 -5.27 -8.32
C VAL A 128 -9.54 -4.17 -7.69
N PHE A 129 -9.30 -3.07 -8.40
CA PHE A 129 -8.58 -1.90 -7.88
C PHE A 129 -9.26 -1.32 -6.62
N GLY A 130 -10.56 -1.10 -6.66
CA GLY A 130 -11.32 -0.58 -5.53
C GLY A 130 -11.31 -1.49 -4.30
N ILE A 131 -11.58 -2.79 -4.49
CA ILE A 131 -11.58 -3.78 -3.40
C ILE A 131 -10.19 -3.89 -2.78
N ALA A 132 -9.14 -3.99 -3.61
CA ALA A 132 -7.77 -4.05 -3.12
C ALA A 132 -7.36 -2.77 -2.39
N SER A 133 -7.87 -1.61 -2.82
CA SER A 133 -7.68 -0.33 -2.13
C SER A 133 -8.34 -0.23 -0.76
N ILE A 134 -9.34 -1.08 -0.46
CA ILE A 134 -10.01 -1.14 0.84
C ILE A 134 -9.33 -2.18 1.74
N ILE A 135 -9.12 -3.40 1.21
CA ILE A 135 -8.61 -4.53 2.00
C ILE A 135 -7.18 -4.28 2.47
N SER A 136 -6.30 -3.78 1.59
CA SER A 136 -4.87 -3.59 1.92
C SER A 136 -4.64 -2.66 3.14
N PRO A 137 -5.19 -1.43 3.18
CA PRO A 137 -4.99 -0.56 4.35
C PRO A 137 -5.68 -1.09 5.62
N ILE A 138 -6.80 -1.82 5.51
CA ILE A 138 -7.43 -2.46 6.68
C ILE A 138 -6.50 -3.52 7.28
N LEU A 139 -5.90 -4.38 6.44
CA LEU A 139 -4.97 -5.41 6.90
C LEU A 139 -3.72 -4.81 7.52
N LEU A 140 -3.16 -3.76 6.90
CA LEU A 140 -2.00 -3.06 7.44
C LEU A 140 -2.32 -2.32 8.74
N GLY A 141 -3.51 -1.72 8.84
CA GLY A 141 -4.00 -1.07 10.07
C GLY A 141 -4.24 -2.07 11.20
N ALA A 142 -4.84 -3.22 10.90
CA ALA A 142 -5.02 -4.31 11.87
C ALA A 142 -3.68 -4.86 12.34
N ALA A 143 -2.73 -5.07 11.42
CA ALA A 143 -1.36 -5.48 11.75
C ALA A 143 -0.68 -4.46 12.67
N PHE A 144 -0.81 -3.16 12.38
CA PHE A 144 -0.29 -2.09 13.24
C PHE A 144 -0.94 -2.13 14.64
N GLY A 145 -2.26 -2.33 14.72
CA GLY A 145 -3.00 -2.49 15.98
C GLY A 145 -2.44 -3.62 16.84
N VAL A 146 -2.26 -4.81 16.25
CA VAL A 146 -1.70 -5.98 16.94
C VAL A 146 -0.27 -5.72 17.45
N VAL A 147 0.55 -5.00 16.67
CA VAL A 147 1.90 -4.61 17.09
C VAL A 147 1.85 -3.67 18.29
N THR A 148 0.95 -2.68 18.29
CA THR A 148 0.83 -1.73 19.41
C THR A 148 0.25 -2.35 20.69
N GLU A 149 -0.59 -3.39 20.57
CA GLU A 149 -1.13 -4.13 21.71
C GLU A 149 -0.06 -4.97 22.42
N GLY A 150 1.06 -5.28 21.73
CA GLY A 150 2.16 -6.05 22.30
C GLY A 150 1.86 -7.52 22.55
N LEU A 151 0.73 -8.04 22.03
CA LEU A 151 0.29 -9.42 22.26
C LEU A 151 0.96 -10.46 21.35
N ILE A 152 1.93 -10.07 20.53
CA ILE A 152 2.62 -10.98 19.61
C ILE A 152 3.47 -11.99 20.41
N ARG A 153 2.95 -13.21 20.52
CA ARG A 153 3.64 -14.37 21.11
C ARG A 153 3.90 -15.39 20.00
N VAL A 154 5.13 -15.40 19.51
CA VAL A 154 5.67 -16.38 18.57
C VAL A 154 7.00 -16.87 19.13
#